data_AF-E4U425-F1
#
_entry.id   AF-E4U425-F1
#
_cell.length_a   1.000
_cell.length_b   1.000
_cell.length_c   1.000
_cell.angle_alpha   90.00
_cell.angle_beta   90.00
_cell.angle_gamma   90.00
#
_symmetry.space_group_name_H-M   'P 1'
#
loop_
_entity.id
_entity.type
_entity.pdbx_description
1 polymer ?
#
loop_
_entity_poly.entity_id
_entity_poly.type
_entity_poly.pdbx_seq_one_letter_code
_entity_poly.pdbx_strand_id
1 'polypeptide(L)'
;MSPAHFQDDLAEWDLCTGKGLVSDLDAWRDRYITEKVAQGVSDKTRKSYGEALTPLIEFAHQYDSIMDLEGLSAKFINNYLMWYQEHLASKDLEAKKISNEEYHQVLSNRKANRGKNDAKLSIVYRYEKSISHRLTVLKQLLLFISENNKENKDFTPLFKYFTKIKVQKRSTDFVTENELEELIDFMKHWPEVFKEHFPKSSQRYAYRNALIVLLYCLSGARADEVMSLKMEHIKESEYKDDNGTTHLFYTIAYHTTKGDKYREVVVRREEIEVFVNYMRTVLPDSSYVISSTYTNGNYTNKKMPDVDMWKFTTYALKAIGVNKSGRHIIRRGYATKELGDGKDLAIVAMELGHTSTNTTFSAYVKNNPELMMRQKLK
;
A
#
# COMPACT_ATOMS: atom_id res chain seq x y z
N MET A 1 11.25 26.01 4.41
CA MET A 1 12.43 26.37 3.60
C MET A 1 12.02 26.31 2.14
N SER A 2 12.26 27.40 1.40
CA SER A 2 11.80 27.59 0.01
C SER A 2 12.57 26.69 -0.97
N PRO A 3 11.96 26.15 -2.05
CA PRO A 3 12.62 25.31 -3.05
C PRO A 3 13.59 26.05 -4.02
N ALA A 4 14.02 27.26 -3.69
CA ALA A 4 14.65 28.18 -4.66
C ALA A 4 16.19 28.17 -4.71
N HIS A 5 16.87 27.10 -4.26
CA HIS A 5 18.36 27.02 -4.27
C HIS A 5 18.92 25.76 -4.97
N PHE A 6 18.14 25.09 -5.82
CA PHE A 6 18.57 23.81 -6.42
C PHE A 6 19.34 23.93 -7.75
N GLN A 7 19.66 25.14 -8.21
CA GLN A 7 20.34 25.36 -9.49
C GLN A 7 21.83 25.72 -9.38
N ASP A 8 22.39 25.88 -8.18
CA ASP A 8 23.79 26.33 -7.99
C ASP A 8 24.80 25.21 -7.70
N ASP A 9 24.47 23.92 -7.94
CA ASP A 9 25.43 22.82 -7.81
C ASP A 9 25.34 21.84 -9.00
N LEU A 10 25.43 22.39 -10.23
CA LEU A 10 25.77 21.63 -11.44
C LEU A 10 27.24 21.16 -11.45
N ALA A 11 27.94 21.24 -10.33
CA ALA A 11 29.23 20.60 -10.20
C ALA A 11 29.00 19.08 -10.15
N GLU A 12 29.41 18.38 -11.20
CA GLU A 12 29.67 16.96 -11.14
C GLU A 12 30.42 16.63 -9.84
N TRP A 13 30.12 15.51 -9.19
CA TRP A 13 30.74 15.15 -7.91
C TRP A 13 31.79 14.07 -8.06
N ASP A 14 32.80 14.11 -7.20
CA ASP A 14 33.81 13.04 -7.15
C ASP A 14 33.11 11.73 -6.78
N LEU A 15 33.40 10.68 -7.56
CA LEU A 15 32.88 9.34 -7.36
C LEU A 15 33.35 8.80 -6.01
N CYS A 16 34.62 9.04 -5.67
CA CYS A 16 35.25 8.55 -4.46
C CYS A 16 35.70 9.72 -3.58
N THR A 17 35.32 9.70 -2.30
CA THR A 17 35.67 10.71 -1.30
C THR A 17 37.06 10.50 -0.68
N GLY A 18 37.73 9.39 -1.04
CA GLY A 18 38.99 8.95 -0.44
C GLY A 18 38.84 8.39 0.98
N LYS A 19 37.60 8.20 1.46
CA LYS A 19 37.28 7.74 2.82
C LYS A 19 36.72 6.32 2.89
N GLY A 20 36.72 5.59 1.77
CA GLY A 20 36.21 4.23 1.66
C GLY A 20 34.80 4.12 1.05
N LEU A 21 34.47 2.92 0.57
CA LEU A 21 33.20 2.61 -0.10
C LEU A 21 31.96 2.99 0.72
N VAL A 22 31.99 2.81 2.04
CA VAL A 22 30.85 3.14 2.93
C VAL A 22 30.59 4.64 2.89
N SER A 23 31.64 5.45 3.08
CA SER A 23 31.54 6.92 3.02
C SER A 23 31.04 7.38 1.65
N ASP A 24 31.51 6.76 0.57
CA ASP A 24 31.06 7.08 -0.78
C ASP A 24 29.58 6.76 -0.97
N LEU A 25 29.13 5.55 -0.58
CA LEU A 25 27.74 5.13 -0.69
C LEU A 25 26.80 5.96 0.18
N ASP A 26 27.21 6.33 1.40
CA ASP A 26 26.44 7.21 2.27
C ASP A 26 26.26 8.60 1.64
N ALA A 27 27.35 9.20 1.15
CA ALA A 27 27.30 10.50 0.50
C ALA A 27 26.36 10.47 -0.72
N TRP A 28 26.53 9.50 -1.61
CA TRP A 28 25.69 9.35 -2.80
C TRP A 28 24.23 9.02 -2.47
N ARG A 29 23.96 8.25 -1.41
CA ARG A 29 22.59 8.02 -0.92
C ARG A 29 21.94 9.34 -0.49
N ASP A 30 22.62 10.14 0.33
CA ASP A 30 22.05 11.36 0.90
C ASP A 30 21.74 12.39 -0.19
N ARG A 31 22.65 12.50 -1.16
CA ARG A 31 22.45 13.29 -2.38
C ARG A 31 21.27 12.79 -3.21
N TYR A 32 21.19 11.49 -3.47
CA TYR A 32 20.06 10.89 -4.19
C TYR A 32 18.72 11.15 -3.50
N ILE A 33 18.66 11.04 -2.17
CA ILE A 33 17.43 11.35 -1.42
C ILE A 33 17.08 12.84 -1.50
N THR A 34 18.08 13.72 -1.46
CA THR A 34 17.91 15.17 -1.60
C THR A 34 17.38 15.53 -2.99
N GLU A 35 17.88 14.90 -4.05
CA GLU A 35 17.34 15.03 -5.41
C GLU A 35 15.87 14.58 -5.47
N LYS A 36 15.50 13.50 -4.78
CA LYS A 36 14.09 13.08 -4.70
C LYS A 36 13.21 14.08 -3.96
N VAL A 37 13.76 14.89 -3.05
CA VAL A 37 13.02 16.02 -2.45
C VAL A 37 12.74 17.08 -3.51
N ALA A 38 13.75 17.48 -4.28
CA ALA A 38 13.61 18.49 -5.34
C ALA A 38 12.61 18.06 -6.43
N GLN A 39 12.60 16.77 -6.78
CA GLN A 39 11.63 16.18 -7.71
C GLN A 39 10.20 16.07 -7.15
N GLY A 40 9.94 16.55 -5.93
CA GLY A 40 8.62 16.50 -5.30
C GLY A 40 8.15 15.09 -4.92
N VAL A 41 9.06 14.11 -4.81
CA VAL A 41 8.72 12.74 -4.43
C VAL A 41 8.24 12.73 -2.98
N SER A 42 7.08 12.11 -2.71
CA SER A 42 6.48 12.09 -1.37
C SER A 42 7.41 11.50 -0.28
N ASP A 43 7.34 12.04 0.94
CA ASP A 43 8.11 11.63 2.12
C ASP A 43 8.12 10.12 2.35
N LYS A 44 6.95 9.46 2.23
CA LYS A 44 6.82 8.00 2.39
C LYS A 44 7.68 7.22 1.39
N THR A 45 7.72 7.67 0.14
CA THR A 45 8.55 7.05 -0.90
C THR A 45 10.03 7.31 -0.65
N ARG A 46 10.41 8.54 -0.26
CA ARG A 46 11.80 8.89 0.06
C ARG A 46 12.32 8.06 1.23
N LYS A 47 11.53 7.92 2.30
CA LYS A 47 11.84 7.05 3.44
C LYS A 47 12.04 5.60 3.00
N SER A 48 11.12 5.08 2.17
CA SER A 48 11.22 3.73 1.60
C SER A 48 12.47 3.53 0.74
N TYR A 49 12.92 4.57 0.03
CA TYR A 49 14.16 4.53 -0.76
C TYR A 49 15.40 4.53 0.14
N GLY A 50 15.46 5.40 1.15
CA GLY A 50 16.55 5.42 2.13
C GLY A 50 16.68 4.08 2.86
N GLU A 51 15.58 3.58 3.42
CA GLU A 51 15.50 2.25 4.07
C GLU A 51 15.83 1.09 3.12
N ALA A 52 15.72 1.29 1.80
CA ALA A 52 16.09 0.29 0.81
C ALA A 52 17.58 0.21 0.53
N LEU A 53 18.32 1.27 0.82
CA LEU A 53 19.76 1.37 0.59
C LEU A 53 20.57 1.07 1.85
N THR A 54 20.00 1.21 3.06
CA THR A 54 20.70 0.90 4.32
C THR A 54 21.37 -0.48 4.34
N PRO A 55 20.71 -1.59 3.93
CA PRO A 55 21.35 -2.91 3.98
C PRO A 55 22.53 -3.06 3.00
N LEU A 56 22.57 -2.27 1.91
CA LEU A 56 23.71 -2.26 1.00
C LEU A 56 24.94 -1.66 1.69
N ILE A 57 24.74 -0.58 2.43
CA ILE A 57 25.79 0.12 3.16
C ILE A 57 26.30 -0.76 4.31
N GLU A 58 25.38 -1.41 5.04
CA GLU A 58 25.73 -2.44 6.04
C GLU A 58 26.60 -3.55 5.45
N PHE A 59 26.24 -4.05 4.27
CA PHE A 59 27.05 -5.05 3.56
C PHE A 59 28.40 -4.50 3.10
N ALA A 60 28.46 -3.24 2.67
CA ALA A 60 29.65 -2.58 2.16
C ALA A 60 30.77 -2.43 3.22
N HIS A 61 30.43 -2.36 4.51
CA HIS A 61 31.42 -2.32 5.59
C HIS A 61 32.44 -3.47 5.53
N GLN A 62 32.07 -4.63 4.99
CA GLN A 62 32.97 -5.79 4.83
C GLN A 62 34.06 -5.56 3.78
N TYR A 63 33.91 -4.54 2.92
CA TYR A 63 34.78 -4.24 1.79
C TYR A 63 35.41 -2.84 1.89
N ASP A 64 35.06 -2.05 2.91
CA ASP A 64 35.37 -0.62 3.02
C ASP A 64 36.88 -0.32 2.99
N SER A 65 37.70 -1.24 3.50
CA SER A 65 39.16 -1.11 3.51
C SER A 65 39.86 -1.54 2.20
N ILE A 66 39.15 -2.19 1.29
CA ILE A 66 39.72 -2.83 0.09
C ILE A 66 39.03 -2.42 -1.21
N MET A 67 37.99 -1.60 -1.13
CA MET A 67 37.16 -1.19 -2.24
C MET A 67 36.66 0.22 -2.00
N ASP A 68 36.56 0.98 -3.08
CA ASP A 68 35.85 2.25 -3.17
C ASP A 68 34.67 2.10 -4.14
N LEU A 69 33.93 3.18 -4.36
CA LEU A 69 32.79 3.14 -5.28
C LEU A 69 33.21 2.87 -6.74
N GLU A 70 34.44 3.21 -7.11
CA GLU A 70 34.99 2.87 -8.42
C GLU A 70 35.11 1.36 -8.61
N GLY A 71 35.50 0.62 -7.58
CA GLY A 71 35.60 -0.85 -7.59
C GLY A 71 34.26 -1.60 -7.65
N LEU A 72 33.12 -0.91 -7.64
CA LEU A 72 31.80 -1.54 -7.62
C LEU A 72 31.57 -2.41 -8.87
N SER A 73 31.20 -3.67 -8.65
CA SER A 73 31.02 -4.65 -9.72
C SER A 73 29.68 -5.39 -9.61
N ALA A 74 29.25 -6.01 -10.70
CA ALA A 74 28.06 -6.87 -10.68
C ALA A 74 28.20 -8.04 -9.70
N LYS A 75 29.41 -8.54 -9.48
CA LYS A 75 29.70 -9.59 -8.49
C LYS A 75 29.42 -9.10 -7.07
N PHE A 76 29.87 -7.90 -6.73
CA PHE A 76 29.58 -7.28 -5.43
C PHE A 76 28.07 -7.15 -5.21
N ILE A 77 27.34 -6.63 -6.19
CA ILE A 77 25.88 -6.46 -6.10
C ILE A 77 25.15 -7.80 -5.97
N ASN A 78 25.57 -8.82 -6.72
CA ASN A 78 24.98 -10.15 -6.61
C ASN A 78 25.26 -10.80 -5.24
N ASN A 79 26.47 -10.62 -4.70
CA ASN A 79 26.80 -11.07 -3.35
C ASN A 79 25.94 -10.36 -2.29
N TYR A 80 25.75 -9.04 -2.42
CA TYR A 80 24.83 -8.29 -1.56
C TYR A 80 23.41 -8.85 -1.62
N LEU A 81 22.87 -9.09 -2.82
CA LEU A 81 21.51 -9.62 -2.97
C LEU A 81 21.35 -11.01 -2.35
N MET A 82 22.38 -11.87 -2.45
CA MET A 82 22.41 -13.17 -1.78
C MET A 82 22.45 -13.02 -0.26
N TRP A 83 23.38 -12.22 0.25
CA TRP A 83 23.50 -11.93 1.67
C TRP A 83 22.20 -11.36 2.24
N TYR A 84 21.55 -10.42 1.55
CA TYR A 84 20.30 -9.81 2.02
C TYR A 84 19.14 -10.81 2.02
N GLN A 85 19.10 -11.71 1.03
CA GLN A 85 18.12 -12.79 0.97
C GLN A 85 18.28 -13.76 2.17
N GLU A 86 19.51 -14.10 2.53
CA GLU A 86 19.83 -14.92 3.71
C GLU A 86 19.53 -14.18 5.02
N HIS A 87 19.91 -12.90 5.10
CA HIS A 87 19.66 -12.05 6.26
C HIS A 87 18.17 -11.98 6.58
N LEU A 88 17.31 -11.80 5.57
CA LEU A 88 15.86 -11.80 5.74
C LEU A 88 15.30 -13.17 6.17
N ALA A 89 15.93 -14.26 5.74
CA ALA A 89 15.47 -15.61 6.03
C ALA A 89 15.91 -16.08 7.42
N SER A 90 17.04 -15.60 7.95
CA SER A 90 17.67 -16.08 9.19
C SER A 90 16.70 -16.29 10.36
N LYS A 91 15.86 -15.29 10.69
CA LYS A 91 14.87 -15.39 11.78
C LYS A 91 13.77 -16.43 11.51
N ASP A 92 13.33 -16.58 10.26
CA ASP A 92 12.32 -17.57 9.87
C ASP A 92 12.91 -18.98 9.78
N LEU A 93 14.21 -19.11 9.45
CA LEU A 93 14.96 -20.37 9.41
C LEU A 93 15.21 -20.90 10.82
N GLU A 94 15.63 -20.03 11.75
CA GLU A 94 15.80 -20.35 13.17
C GLU A 94 14.48 -20.82 13.80
N ALA A 95 13.41 -20.06 13.59
CA ALA A 95 12.07 -20.40 14.11
C ALA A 95 11.54 -21.74 13.57
N LYS A 96 11.98 -22.16 12.37
CA LYS A 96 11.55 -23.40 11.71
C LYS A 96 12.56 -24.53 11.73
N LYS A 97 13.71 -24.35 12.40
CA LYS A 97 14.80 -25.34 12.49
C LYS A 97 15.29 -25.85 11.13
N ILE A 98 15.39 -24.96 10.14
CA ILE A 98 15.90 -25.31 8.79
C ILE A 98 17.39 -24.97 8.73
N SER A 99 18.24 -25.87 8.26
CA SER A 99 19.68 -25.60 8.11
C SER A 99 19.97 -24.69 6.91
N ASN A 100 21.12 -24.01 6.92
CA ASN A 100 21.58 -23.20 5.78
C ASN A 100 21.78 -24.07 4.52
N GLU A 101 22.31 -25.28 4.66
CA GLU A 101 22.48 -26.21 3.53
C GLU A 101 21.15 -26.61 2.92
N GLU A 102 20.15 -26.93 3.76
CA GLU A 102 18.80 -27.23 3.32
C GLU A 102 18.15 -26.03 2.60
N TYR A 103 18.37 -24.81 3.10
CA TYR A 103 17.88 -23.57 2.47
C TYR A 103 18.49 -23.36 1.07
N HIS A 104 19.80 -23.52 0.92
CA HIS A 104 20.49 -23.39 -0.37
C HIS A 104 20.10 -24.51 -1.36
N GLN A 105 19.78 -25.70 -0.87
CA GLN A 105 19.25 -26.78 -1.69
C GLN A 105 17.84 -26.45 -2.25
N VAL A 106 17.00 -25.79 -1.47
CA VAL A 106 15.69 -25.28 -1.94
C VAL A 106 15.88 -24.14 -2.97
N LEU A 107 16.83 -23.24 -2.74
CA LEU A 107 17.17 -22.14 -3.66
C LEU A 107 17.70 -22.61 -5.02
N SER A 108 18.55 -23.63 -5.03
CA SER A 108 19.13 -24.20 -6.25
C SER A 108 18.09 -25.00 -7.06
N ASN A 109 17.16 -25.69 -6.38
CA ASN A 109 16.12 -26.52 -7.00
C ASN A 109 14.82 -25.76 -7.38
N ARG A 110 14.87 -24.43 -7.52
CA ARG A 110 13.72 -23.55 -7.84
C ARG A 110 12.86 -24.00 -9.04
N LYS A 111 13.46 -24.60 -10.07
CA LYS A 111 12.72 -25.07 -11.26
C LYS A 111 11.93 -26.36 -10.98
N ALA A 112 12.49 -27.28 -10.21
CA ALA A 112 11.89 -28.58 -9.87
C ALA A 112 10.77 -28.46 -8.82
N ASN A 113 10.77 -27.37 -8.04
CA ASN A 113 9.82 -27.13 -6.95
C ASN A 113 8.62 -26.25 -7.31
N ARG A 114 8.41 -25.94 -8.60
CA ARG A 114 7.26 -25.18 -9.08
C ARG A 114 5.95 -25.88 -8.72
N GLY A 115 5.02 -25.15 -8.10
CA GLY A 115 3.67 -25.61 -7.80
C GLY A 115 3.52 -26.45 -6.52
N LYS A 116 4.61 -26.73 -5.79
CA LYS A 116 4.56 -27.45 -4.51
C LYS A 116 4.23 -26.47 -3.37
N ASN A 117 3.15 -26.73 -2.65
CA ASN A 117 2.81 -26.04 -1.40
C ASN A 117 3.64 -26.63 -0.25
N ASP A 118 4.89 -26.17 -0.12
CA ASP A 118 5.75 -26.51 1.01
C ASP A 118 5.92 -25.26 1.90
N ALA A 119 5.74 -25.43 3.22
CA ALA A 119 6.03 -24.41 4.21
C ALA A 119 7.48 -23.88 4.11
N LYS A 120 8.41 -24.68 3.58
CA LYS A 120 9.82 -24.33 3.29
C LYS A 120 9.95 -23.42 2.07
N LEU A 121 9.22 -23.69 0.98
CA LEU A 121 9.17 -22.85 -0.23
C LEU A 121 8.55 -21.47 0.07
N SER A 122 7.58 -21.43 0.99
CA SER A 122 6.89 -20.19 1.35
C SER A 122 7.80 -19.11 1.97
N ILE A 123 8.91 -19.50 2.62
CA ILE A 123 9.90 -18.60 3.23
C ILE A 123 10.72 -17.93 2.13
N VAL A 124 11.23 -18.72 1.20
CA VAL A 124 12.04 -18.24 0.06
C VAL A 124 11.25 -17.26 -0.80
N TYR A 125 9.98 -17.58 -1.08
CA TYR A 125 9.10 -16.72 -1.89
C TYR A 125 8.53 -15.51 -1.14
N ARG A 126 8.69 -15.43 0.18
CA ARG A 126 8.12 -14.33 0.99
C ARG A 126 8.81 -13.00 0.72
N TYR A 127 10.11 -13.02 0.42
CA TYR A 127 10.95 -11.83 0.38
C TYR A 127 11.27 -11.31 -1.02
N GLU A 128 10.82 -12.00 -2.07
CA GLU A 128 11.10 -11.62 -3.47
C GLU A 128 10.67 -10.18 -3.79
N LYS A 129 9.54 -9.74 -3.24
CA LYS A 129 9.05 -8.36 -3.45
C LYS A 129 9.94 -7.32 -2.78
N SER A 130 10.44 -7.61 -1.58
CA SER A 130 11.36 -6.72 -0.85
C SER A 130 12.71 -6.63 -1.56
N ILE A 131 13.27 -7.77 -1.99
CA ILE A 131 14.52 -7.81 -2.77
C ILE A 131 14.35 -7.10 -4.11
N SER A 132 13.23 -7.33 -4.80
CA SER A 132 12.93 -6.66 -6.07
C SER A 132 12.79 -5.15 -5.91
N HIS A 133 12.15 -4.67 -4.84
CA HIS A 133 12.05 -3.23 -4.54
C HIS A 133 13.44 -2.62 -4.33
N ARG A 134 14.29 -3.27 -3.52
CA ARG A 134 15.67 -2.81 -3.30
C ARG A 134 16.50 -2.79 -4.56
N LEU A 135 16.40 -3.82 -5.39
CA LEU A 135 17.08 -3.86 -6.68
C LEU A 135 16.65 -2.69 -7.58
N THR A 136 15.36 -2.33 -7.56
CA THR A 136 14.85 -1.15 -8.29
C THR A 136 15.45 0.15 -7.76
N VAL A 137 15.44 0.35 -6.43
CA VAL A 137 16.01 1.56 -5.81
C VAL A 137 17.52 1.64 -6.04
N LEU A 138 18.24 0.53 -5.94
CA LEU A 138 19.66 0.42 -6.23
C LEU A 138 19.99 0.81 -7.68
N LYS A 139 19.22 0.32 -8.65
CA LYS A 139 19.38 0.72 -10.06
C LYS A 139 19.15 2.22 -10.24
N GLN A 140 18.16 2.79 -9.56
CA GLN A 140 17.90 4.24 -9.62
C GLN A 140 19.06 5.04 -9.01
N LEU A 141 19.63 4.57 -7.89
CA LEU A 141 20.82 5.18 -7.30
C LEU A 141 22.01 5.12 -8.25
N LEU A 142 22.32 3.94 -8.81
CA LEU A 142 23.45 3.77 -9.73
C LEU A 142 23.30 4.58 -11.01
N LEU A 143 22.08 4.68 -11.55
CA LEU A 143 21.79 5.56 -12.68
C LEU A 143 22.05 7.02 -12.31
N PHE A 144 21.55 7.47 -11.15
CA PHE A 144 21.81 8.82 -10.65
C PHE A 144 23.31 9.11 -10.48
N ILE A 145 24.08 8.16 -9.93
CA ILE A 145 25.54 8.32 -9.81
C ILE A 145 26.16 8.45 -11.20
N SER A 146 25.77 7.59 -12.16
CA SER A 146 26.29 7.65 -13.53
C SER A 146 26.02 8.95 -14.26
N GLU A 147 24.89 9.59 -13.97
CA GLU A 147 24.51 10.87 -14.57
C GLU A 147 25.20 12.08 -13.92
N ASN A 148 25.82 11.93 -12.74
CA ASN A 148 26.25 13.07 -11.91
C ASN A 148 27.70 13.00 -11.39
N ASN A 149 28.50 11.99 -11.76
CA ASN A 149 29.89 11.86 -11.31
C ASN A 149 30.89 12.49 -12.31
N LYS A 150 31.96 13.13 -11.80
CA LYS A 150 33.00 13.80 -12.62
C LYS A 150 33.77 12.85 -13.51
N GLU A 151 33.92 11.63 -13.04
CA GLU A 151 34.71 10.58 -13.64
C GLU A 151 33.99 9.96 -14.86
N ASN A 152 32.78 10.42 -15.19
CA ASN A 152 31.96 9.95 -16.30
C ASN A 152 31.77 8.42 -16.28
N LYS A 153 31.76 7.84 -15.09
CA LYS A 153 31.63 6.40 -14.88
C LYS A 153 30.18 5.96 -15.03
N ASP A 154 29.94 5.09 -16.01
CA ASP A 154 28.63 4.49 -16.25
C ASP A 154 28.49 3.10 -15.60
N PHE A 155 27.56 2.97 -14.65
CA PHE A 155 27.22 1.75 -13.94
C PHE A 155 26.02 1.02 -14.58
N THR A 156 25.30 1.65 -15.52
CA THR A 156 24.15 1.03 -16.18
C THR A 156 24.48 -0.27 -16.93
N PRO A 157 25.69 -0.49 -17.49
CA PRO A 157 26.06 -1.77 -18.09
C PRO A 157 26.08 -2.92 -17.08
N LEU A 158 26.21 -2.65 -15.78
CA LEU A 158 26.15 -3.70 -14.74
C LEU A 158 24.76 -4.32 -14.62
N PHE A 159 23.70 -3.58 -14.98
CA PHE A 159 22.32 -3.98 -14.71
C PHE A 159 21.93 -5.28 -15.43
N LYS A 160 22.57 -5.59 -16.56
CA LYS A 160 22.35 -6.84 -17.32
C LYS A 160 22.84 -8.08 -16.57
N TYR A 161 23.79 -7.92 -15.65
CA TYR A 161 24.42 -8.99 -14.88
C TYR A 161 23.83 -9.16 -13.48
N PHE A 162 22.89 -8.30 -13.08
CA PHE A 162 22.21 -8.44 -11.80
C PHE A 162 21.29 -9.66 -11.79
N THR A 163 21.26 -10.35 -10.66
CA THR A 163 20.42 -11.53 -10.44
C THR A 163 18.96 -11.20 -10.73
N LYS A 164 18.35 -11.97 -11.64
CA LYS A 164 16.94 -11.80 -12.01
C LYS A 164 16.03 -12.34 -10.90
N ILE A 165 15.38 -11.44 -10.17
CA ILE A 165 14.37 -11.78 -9.16
C ILE A 165 13.01 -11.99 -9.83
N LYS A 166 12.51 -13.22 -9.86
CA LYS A 166 11.19 -13.54 -10.41
C LYS A 166 10.14 -13.48 -9.31
N VAL A 167 9.53 -12.32 -9.12
CA VAL A 167 8.44 -12.16 -8.15
C VAL A 167 7.24 -12.99 -8.59
N GLN A 168 6.88 -14.01 -7.81
CA GLN A 168 5.64 -14.75 -8.08
C GLN A 168 4.41 -13.87 -7.84
N LYS A 169 3.53 -13.80 -8.85
CA LYS A 169 2.20 -13.19 -8.68
C LYS A 169 1.33 -14.17 -7.91
N ARG A 170 1.07 -13.89 -6.63
CA ARG A 170 0.07 -14.63 -5.86
C ARG A 170 -1.33 -14.27 -6.36
N SER A 171 -2.24 -15.24 -6.41
CA SER A 171 -3.67 -14.95 -6.40
C SER A 171 -3.91 -14.03 -5.20
N THR A 172 -4.42 -12.83 -5.46
CA THR A 172 -4.59 -11.87 -4.39
C THR A 172 -5.98 -12.02 -3.83
N ASP A 173 -6.09 -12.45 -2.57
CA ASP A 173 -7.37 -12.61 -1.87
C ASP A 173 -8.25 -11.36 -1.98
N PHE A 174 -9.55 -11.58 -1.97
CA PHE A 174 -10.58 -10.56 -1.88
C PHE A 174 -11.76 -11.08 -1.05
N VAL A 175 -12.56 -10.15 -0.53
CA VAL A 175 -13.84 -10.46 0.11
C VAL A 175 -14.84 -10.77 -0.99
N THR A 176 -15.50 -11.93 -0.93
CA THR A 176 -16.55 -12.33 -1.88
C THR A 176 -17.79 -11.45 -1.73
N GLU A 177 -18.73 -11.57 -2.65
CA GLU A 177 -20.01 -10.83 -2.60
C GLU A 177 -20.77 -11.12 -1.29
N ASN A 178 -20.98 -12.40 -0.97
CA ASN A 178 -21.65 -12.81 0.27
C ASN A 178 -20.92 -12.31 1.52
N GLU A 179 -19.58 -12.48 1.58
CA GLU A 179 -18.80 -11.99 2.72
C GLU A 179 -18.84 -10.44 2.85
N LEU A 180 -19.04 -9.73 1.73
CA LEU A 180 -19.16 -8.27 1.73
C LEU A 180 -20.54 -7.84 2.25
N GLU A 181 -21.60 -8.54 1.85
CA GLU A 181 -22.97 -8.32 2.34
C GLU A 181 -23.07 -8.64 3.84
N GLU A 182 -22.54 -9.78 4.29
CA GLU A 182 -22.45 -10.13 5.70
C GLU A 182 -21.69 -9.06 6.51
N LEU A 183 -20.61 -8.51 5.94
CA LEU A 183 -19.87 -7.43 6.59
C LEU A 183 -20.69 -6.14 6.67
N ILE A 184 -21.42 -5.77 5.61
CA ILE A 184 -22.30 -4.59 5.61
C ILE A 184 -23.37 -4.75 6.68
N ASP A 185 -24.05 -5.89 6.73
CA ASP A 185 -25.11 -6.15 7.68
C ASP A 185 -24.61 -6.17 9.12
N PHE A 186 -23.45 -6.82 9.37
CA PHE A 186 -22.81 -6.79 10.68
C PHE A 186 -22.48 -5.35 11.12
N MET A 187 -21.98 -4.52 10.21
CA MET A 187 -21.63 -3.14 10.54
C MET A 187 -22.84 -2.23 10.72
N LYS A 188 -23.97 -2.50 10.06
CA LYS A 188 -25.24 -1.81 10.30
C LYS A 188 -25.75 -2.03 11.73
N HIS A 189 -25.62 -3.25 12.26
CA HIS A 189 -26.01 -3.60 13.63
C HIS A 189 -24.93 -3.33 14.69
N TRP A 190 -23.71 -2.96 14.27
CA TRP A 190 -22.59 -2.72 15.18
C TRP A 190 -22.89 -1.78 16.35
N PRO A 191 -23.63 -0.65 16.19
CA PRO A 191 -23.99 0.22 17.31
C PRO A 191 -24.77 -0.45 18.45
N GLU A 192 -25.43 -1.58 18.19
CA GLU A 192 -26.22 -2.32 19.17
C GLU A 192 -25.35 -3.34 19.92
N VAL A 193 -24.42 -3.99 19.22
CA VAL A 193 -23.62 -5.10 19.75
C VAL A 193 -22.21 -4.70 20.17
N PHE A 194 -21.73 -3.49 19.86
CA PHE A 194 -20.32 -3.11 20.08
C PHE A 194 -19.83 -3.27 21.52
N LYS A 195 -20.74 -3.24 22.51
CA LYS A 195 -20.39 -3.41 23.93
C LYS A 195 -20.01 -4.83 24.29
N GLU A 196 -20.51 -5.82 23.57
CA GLU A 196 -20.14 -7.22 23.73
C GLU A 196 -18.71 -7.46 23.24
N HIS A 197 -18.32 -6.76 22.18
CA HIS A 197 -17.01 -6.86 21.56
C HIS A 197 -15.96 -5.91 22.20
N PHE A 198 -16.38 -4.70 22.59
CA PHE A 198 -15.53 -3.67 23.16
C PHE A 198 -16.24 -2.95 24.32
N PRO A 199 -16.29 -3.55 25.53
CA PRO A 199 -17.07 -3.03 26.67
C PRO A 199 -16.72 -1.59 27.07
N LYS A 200 -15.44 -1.22 26.94
CA LYS A 200 -14.90 0.11 27.29
C LYS A 200 -15.03 1.14 26.16
N SER A 201 -15.49 0.75 24.97
CA SER A 201 -15.67 1.68 23.85
C SER A 201 -16.86 2.61 24.11
N SER A 202 -16.88 3.77 23.46
CA SER A 202 -18.02 4.70 23.52
C SER A 202 -18.92 4.55 22.31
N GLN A 203 -20.17 5.02 22.41
CA GLN A 203 -21.11 5.03 21.30
C GLN A 203 -20.52 5.76 20.08
N ARG A 204 -19.86 6.91 20.30
CA ARG A 204 -19.19 7.63 19.21
C ARG A 204 -18.20 6.77 18.44
N TYR A 205 -17.37 6.01 19.14
CA TYR A 205 -16.41 5.12 18.48
C TYR A 205 -17.11 3.98 17.75
N ALA A 206 -18.24 3.48 18.25
CA ALA A 206 -19.04 2.49 17.55
C ALA A 206 -19.56 3.02 16.20
N TYR A 207 -20.26 4.16 16.21
CA TYR A 207 -20.82 4.77 15.00
C TYR A 207 -19.74 5.17 14.00
N ARG A 208 -18.65 5.80 14.47
CA ARG A 208 -17.51 6.16 13.61
C ARG A 208 -16.91 4.92 12.95
N ASN A 209 -16.65 3.87 13.73
CA ASN A 209 -16.01 2.65 13.23
C ASN A 209 -16.92 1.87 12.27
N ALA A 210 -18.24 1.88 12.49
CA ALA A 210 -19.21 1.35 11.54
C ALA A 210 -19.20 2.11 10.22
N LEU A 211 -19.33 3.44 10.29
CA LEU A 211 -19.30 4.29 9.11
C LEU A 211 -18.02 4.07 8.29
N ILE A 212 -16.86 3.97 8.94
CA ILE A 212 -15.58 3.63 8.30
C ILE A 212 -15.68 2.39 7.40
N VAL A 213 -16.20 1.29 7.96
CA VAL A 213 -16.21 0.00 7.26
C VAL A 213 -17.27 0.03 6.16
N LEU A 214 -18.43 0.61 6.43
CA LEU A 214 -19.49 0.82 5.44
C LEU A 214 -18.98 1.64 4.25
N LEU A 215 -18.22 2.72 4.47
CA LEU A 215 -17.62 3.50 3.39
C LEU A 215 -16.66 2.66 2.53
N TYR A 216 -15.87 1.75 3.11
CA TYR A 216 -15.06 0.83 2.31
C TYR A 216 -15.90 -0.12 1.48
N CYS A 217 -16.98 -0.66 2.06
CA CYS A 217 -17.83 -1.65 1.41
C CYS A 217 -18.69 -1.04 0.30
N LEU A 218 -19.18 0.19 0.49
CA LEU A 218 -20.20 0.83 -0.35
C LEU A 218 -19.63 1.83 -1.38
N SER A 219 -18.40 2.30 -1.19
CA SER A 219 -17.77 3.27 -2.11
C SER A 219 -16.39 2.85 -2.59
N GLY A 220 -15.96 1.67 -2.19
CA GLY A 220 -14.66 1.10 -2.50
C GLY A 220 -13.49 1.94 -2.02
N ALA A 221 -13.63 2.86 -1.07
CA ALA A 221 -12.63 3.91 -0.81
C ALA A 221 -11.23 3.44 -0.36
N ARG A 222 -10.20 4.30 -0.55
CA ARG A 222 -8.84 4.06 -0.06
C ARG A 222 -8.75 4.51 1.39
N ALA A 223 -7.80 3.95 2.12
CA ALA A 223 -7.58 4.32 3.51
C ALA A 223 -7.34 5.83 3.69
N ASP A 224 -6.45 6.41 2.87
CA ASP A 224 -6.14 7.84 2.96
C ASP A 224 -7.34 8.73 2.60
N GLU A 225 -8.20 8.29 1.69
CA GLU A 225 -9.43 9.01 1.30
C GLU A 225 -10.41 9.04 2.49
N VAL A 226 -10.64 7.88 3.10
CA VAL A 226 -11.52 7.71 4.26
C VAL A 226 -10.97 8.49 5.47
N MET A 227 -9.68 8.38 5.79
CA MET A 227 -9.06 9.12 6.90
C MET A 227 -9.01 10.64 6.69
N SER A 228 -9.10 11.11 5.45
CA SER A 228 -9.10 12.54 5.12
C SER A 228 -10.51 13.10 4.95
N LEU A 229 -11.55 12.27 5.07
CA LEU A 229 -12.93 12.68 4.93
C LEU A 229 -13.35 13.60 6.08
N LYS A 230 -13.99 14.72 5.75
CA LYS A 230 -14.62 15.64 6.68
C LYS A 230 -16.14 15.59 6.55
N MET A 231 -16.87 16.07 7.55
CA MET A 231 -18.33 16.08 7.53
C MET A 231 -18.88 16.91 6.36
N GLU A 232 -18.25 18.05 6.03
CA GLU A 232 -18.60 18.90 4.87
C GLU A 232 -18.49 18.20 3.50
N HIS A 233 -17.76 17.08 3.43
CA HIS A 233 -17.60 16.29 2.20
C HIS A 233 -18.76 15.29 1.97
N ILE A 234 -19.69 15.15 2.92
CA ILE A 234 -20.83 14.23 2.82
C ILE A 234 -22.10 15.07 2.65
N LYS A 235 -22.58 15.14 1.40
CA LYS A 235 -23.73 15.97 1.02
C LYS A 235 -24.91 15.11 0.66
N GLU A 236 -26.10 15.54 1.05
CA GLU A 236 -27.34 14.91 0.61
C GLU A 236 -27.60 15.24 -0.87
N SER A 237 -28.17 14.30 -1.58
CA SER A 237 -28.49 14.42 -3.00
C SER A 237 -29.73 13.58 -3.30
N GLU A 238 -30.50 14.03 -4.28
CA GLU A 238 -31.68 13.32 -4.75
C GLU A 238 -31.63 13.18 -6.27
N TYR A 239 -32.17 12.08 -6.77
CA TYR A 239 -32.36 11.83 -8.19
C TYR A 239 -33.77 11.34 -8.41
N LYS A 240 -34.47 11.94 -9.37
CA LYS A 240 -35.80 11.50 -9.78
C LYS A 240 -35.67 10.71 -11.06
N ASP A 241 -36.09 9.44 -11.03
CA ASP A 241 -36.07 8.59 -12.22
C ASP A 241 -37.18 8.96 -13.21
N ASP A 242 -37.15 8.32 -14.38
CA ASP A 242 -38.13 8.53 -15.46
C ASP A 242 -39.57 8.19 -15.03
N ASN A 243 -39.74 7.34 -14.00
CA ASN A 243 -41.04 6.98 -13.43
C ASN A 243 -41.50 7.98 -12.35
N GLY A 244 -40.71 9.01 -12.06
CA GLY A 244 -41.00 10.01 -11.05
C GLY A 244 -40.67 9.58 -9.61
N THR A 245 -39.97 8.46 -9.42
CA THR A 245 -39.53 7.97 -8.11
C THR A 245 -38.32 8.78 -7.64
N THR A 246 -38.39 9.34 -6.44
CA THR A 246 -37.25 10.03 -5.82
C THR A 246 -36.35 9.03 -5.10
N HIS A 247 -35.11 8.96 -5.55
CA HIS A 247 -34.04 8.17 -4.97
C HIS A 247 -33.11 9.09 -4.17
N LEU A 248 -32.83 8.74 -2.90
CA LEU A 248 -32.08 9.57 -1.97
C LEU A 248 -30.68 9.00 -1.73
N PHE A 249 -29.68 9.86 -1.80
CA PHE A 249 -28.26 9.47 -1.71
C PHE A 249 -27.46 10.46 -0.86
N TYR A 250 -26.31 9.98 -0.39
CA TYR A 250 -25.19 10.82 -0.03
C TYR A 250 -24.16 10.84 -1.15
N THR A 251 -23.78 12.04 -1.59
CA THR A 251 -22.59 12.26 -2.41
C THR A 251 -21.39 12.46 -1.50
N ILE A 252 -20.38 11.62 -1.67
CA ILE A 252 -19.18 11.60 -0.83
C ILE A 252 -17.98 12.05 -1.67
N ALA A 253 -17.48 13.24 -1.34
CA ALA A 253 -16.30 13.82 -1.97
C ALA A 253 -15.01 13.29 -1.33
N TYR A 254 -14.28 12.45 -2.08
CA TYR A 254 -13.00 11.90 -1.66
C TYR A 254 -11.83 12.69 -2.26
N HIS A 255 -10.96 13.17 -1.37
CA HIS A 255 -9.72 13.83 -1.72
C HIS A 255 -8.53 12.96 -1.31
N THR A 256 -7.57 12.79 -2.22
CA THR A 256 -6.29 12.15 -1.90
C THR A 256 -5.23 13.20 -1.60
N THR A 257 -4.42 12.99 -0.57
CA THR A 257 -3.24 13.83 -0.32
C THR A 257 -2.13 13.58 -1.36
N LYS A 258 -2.20 12.48 -2.11
CA LYS A 258 -1.20 12.09 -3.11
C LYS A 258 -1.68 12.43 -4.53
N GLY A 259 -1.24 13.58 -5.04
CA GLY A 259 -1.49 14.02 -6.41
C GLY A 259 -2.84 14.71 -6.63
N ASP A 260 -3.42 15.26 -5.55
CA ASP A 260 -4.64 16.08 -5.54
C ASP A 260 -5.80 15.50 -6.38
N LYS A 261 -5.96 14.18 -6.32
CA LYS A 261 -7.03 13.51 -7.05
C LYS A 261 -8.34 13.65 -6.28
N TYR A 262 -9.34 14.13 -6.99
CA TYR A 262 -10.72 14.26 -6.58
C TYR A 262 -11.56 13.15 -7.21
N ARG A 263 -12.48 12.59 -6.44
CA ARG A 263 -13.59 11.78 -6.97
C ARG A 263 -14.80 11.89 -6.07
N GLU A 264 -15.97 11.79 -6.67
CA GLU A 264 -17.24 11.65 -5.96
C GLU A 264 -17.75 10.23 -6.12
N VAL A 265 -18.38 9.71 -5.08
CA VAL A 265 -19.15 8.48 -5.13
C VAL A 265 -20.48 8.70 -4.44
N VAL A 266 -21.53 8.10 -4.99
CA VAL A 266 -22.87 8.10 -4.42
C VAL A 266 -23.08 6.84 -3.59
N VAL A 267 -23.70 7.00 -2.43
CA VAL A 267 -24.13 5.91 -1.54
C VAL A 267 -25.60 6.12 -1.21
N ARG A 268 -26.43 5.07 -1.30
CA ARG A 268 -27.86 5.17 -0.93
C ARG A 268 -27.99 5.68 0.49
N ARG A 269 -28.92 6.61 0.72
CA ARG A 269 -29.06 7.30 2.01
C ARG A 269 -29.29 6.31 3.16
N GLU A 270 -30.23 5.38 2.95
CA GLU A 270 -30.62 4.33 3.90
C GLU A 270 -29.46 3.46 4.42
N GLU A 271 -28.37 3.34 3.64
CA GLU A 271 -27.23 2.50 4.01
C GLU A 271 -26.39 3.10 5.14
N ILE A 272 -26.35 4.43 5.24
CA ILE A 272 -25.42 5.13 6.14
C ILE A 272 -26.05 6.30 6.93
N GLU A 273 -27.31 6.67 6.69
CA GLU A 273 -27.98 7.84 7.28
C GLU A 273 -27.90 7.89 8.80
N VAL A 274 -28.20 6.77 9.47
CA VAL A 274 -28.14 6.67 10.94
C VAL A 274 -26.75 7.03 11.45
N PHE A 275 -25.71 6.64 10.73
CA PHE A 275 -24.32 6.92 11.09
C PHE A 275 -23.93 8.36 10.80
N VAL A 276 -24.26 8.87 9.61
CA VAL A 276 -23.96 10.25 9.21
C VAL A 276 -24.64 11.23 10.17
N ASN A 277 -25.92 11.01 10.47
CA ASN A 277 -26.69 11.85 11.38
C ASN A 277 -26.12 11.84 12.79
N TYR A 278 -25.78 10.66 13.34
CA TYR A 278 -25.08 10.60 14.62
C TYR A 278 -23.76 11.38 14.60
N MET A 279 -22.95 11.24 13.54
CA MET A 279 -21.68 11.95 13.47
C MET A 279 -21.87 13.47 13.38
N ARG A 280 -22.91 13.96 12.69
CA ARG A 280 -23.26 15.39 12.62
C ARG A 280 -23.68 15.97 13.98
N THR A 281 -24.26 15.18 14.89
CA THR A 281 -24.62 15.68 16.23
C THR A 281 -23.42 15.85 17.15
N VAL A 282 -22.31 15.14 16.90
CA VAL A 282 -21.12 15.11 17.77
C VAL A 282 -19.89 15.77 17.17
N LEU A 283 -19.94 16.20 15.90
CA LEU A 283 -18.83 16.82 15.16
C LEU A 283 -19.26 18.10 14.43
N PRO A 284 -18.44 19.17 14.46
CA PRO A 284 -18.56 20.29 13.52
C PRO A 284 -18.33 19.87 12.05
N ASP A 285 -18.89 20.61 11.09
CA ASP A 285 -18.78 20.28 9.65
C ASP A 285 -17.33 20.25 9.11
N SER A 286 -16.49 21.16 9.60
CA SER A 286 -15.07 21.27 9.20
C SER A 286 -14.19 20.14 9.78
N SER A 287 -14.76 19.27 10.60
CA SER A 287 -14.04 18.23 11.33
C SER A 287 -13.90 16.96 10.52
N TYR A 288 -12.77 16.27 10.69
CA TYR A 288 -12.61 14.92 10.16
C TYR A 288 -13.68 13.98 10.74
N VAL A 289 -14.41 13.30 9.85
CA VAL A 289 -15.36 12.24 10.24
C VAL A 289 -14.64 11.19 11.09
N ILE A 290 -13.40 10.89 10.69
CA ILE A 290 -12.57 9.84 11.28
C ILE A 290 -11.40 10.48 12.02
N SER A 291 -11.74 11.09 13.15
CA SER A 291 -10.75 11.67 14.04
C SER A 291 -10.18 10.65 15.05
N SER A 292 -8.93 10.86 15.44
CA SER A 292 -8.37 10.30 16.68
C SER A 292 -9.05 10.89 17.92
N THR A 293 -8.74 10.31 19.08
CA THR A 293 -9.37 10.50 20.38
C THR A 293 -9.58 11.95 20.81
N TYR A 294 -10.48 12.13 21.78
CA TYR A 294 -10.48 13.30 22.65
C TYR A 294 -9.25 13.23 23.57
N THR A 295 -8.57 14.35 23.80
CA THR A 295 -7.64 14.50 24.91
C THR A 295 -8.30 15.43 25.91
N ASN A 296 -8.43 15.02 27.18
CA ASN A 296 -9.03 15.83 28.25
C ASN A 296 -10.42 16.42 27.91
N GLY A 297 -11.27 15.64 27.23
CA GLY A 297 -12.64 16.07 26.88
C GLY A 297 -12.75 16.98 25.65
N ASN A 298 -11.64 17.34 25.00
CA ASN A 298 -11.66 18.17 23.79
C ASN A 298 -11.37 17.39 22.50
N TYR A 299 -12.14 17.70 21.47
CA TYR A 299 -12.00 17.15 20.13
C TYR A 299 -10.67 17.58 19.50
N THR A 300 -9.81 16.63 19.13
CA THR A 300 -8.45 16.93 18.67
C THR A 300 -8.35 17.28 17.18
N ASN A 301 -9.40 17.05 16.40
CA ASN A 301 -9.43 17.16 14.93
C ASN A 301 -8.22 16.57 14.20
N LYS A 302 -7.61 15.52 14.76
CA LYS A 302 -6.48 14.81 14.16
C LYS A 302 -6.98 13.56 13.45
N LYS A 303 -6.37 13.20 12.31
CA LYS A 303 -6.70 11.97 11.59
C LYS A 303 -6.36 10.75 12.43
N MET A 304 -7.20 9.71 12.37
CA MET A 304 -6.86 8.41 12.95
C MET A 304 -5.60 7.83 12.27
N PRO A 305 -4.69 7.17 13.02
CA PRO A 305 -3.61 6.39 12.41
C PRO A 305 -4.15 5.23 11.55
N ASP A 306 -3.53 5.05 10.38
CA ASP A 306 -3.89 3.98 9.43
C ASP A 306 -3.85 2.56 10.04
N VAL A 307 -2.96 2.35 11.01
CA VAL A 307 -2.79 1.06 11.68
C VAL A 307 -4.02 0.68 12.51
N ASP A 308 -4.67 1.64 13.17
CA ASP A 308 -5.82 1.35 14.03
C ASP A 308 -7.07 1.04 13.19
N MET A 309 -7.21 1.73 12.05
CA MET A 309 -8.19 1.39 11.01
C MET A 309 -8.00 -0.03 10.48
N TRP A 310 -6.75 -0.43 10.23
CA TRP A 310 -6.42 -1.78 9.76
C TRP A 310 -6.78 -2.85 10.79
N LYS A 311 -6.47 -2.60 12.07
CA LYS A 311 -6.83 -3.50 13.17
C LYS A 311 -8.35 -3.69 13.25
N PHE A 312 -9.11 -2.60 13.22
CA PHE A 312 -10.57 -2.68 13.33
C PHE A 312 -11.22 -3.37 12.12
N THR A 313 -10.82 -3.03 10.89
CA THR A 313 -11.33 -3.70 9.68
C THR A 313 -11.00 -5.20 9.65
N THR A 314 -9.81 -5.58 10.11
CA THR A 314 -9.42 -7.00 10.24
C THR A 314 -10.22 -7.70 11.34
N TYR A 315 -10.54 -7.00 12.43
CA TYR A 315 -11.41 -7.53 13.47
C TYR A 315 -12.82 -7.79 12.95
N ALA A 316 -13.43 -6.83 12.27
CA ALA A 316 -14.79 -6.96 11.74
C ALA A 316 -14.93 -8.16 10.79
N LEU A 317 -13.96 -8.35 9.89
CA LEU A 317 -13.91 -9.55 9.03
C LEU A 317 -13.84 -10.85 9.84
N LYS A 318 -12.99 -10.91 10.88
CA LYS A 318 -12.90 -12.11 11.73
C LYS A 318 -14.18 -12.37 12.52
N ALA A 319 -14.87 -11.31 12.96
CA ALA A 319 -16.12 -11.43 13.71
C ALA A 319 -17.22 -12.13 12.89
N ILE A 320 -17.22 -11.93 11.57
CA ILE A 320 -18.11 -12.64 10.64
C ILE A 320 -17.51 -13.95 10.09
N GLY A 321 -16.43 -14.46 10.69
CA GLY A 321 -15.80 -15.72 10.27
C GLY A 321 -14.86 -15.64 9.05
N VAL A 322 -14.62 -14.45 8.51
CA VAL A 322 -13.74 -14.25 7.34
C VAL A 322 -12.28 -14.14 7.77
N ASN A 323 -11.51 -15.20 7.47
CA ASN A 323 -10.07 -15.30 7.78
C ASN A 323 -9.17 -14.56 6.76
N LYS A 324 -9.54 -13.35 6.39
CA LYS A 324 -8.79 -12.47 5.47
C LYS A 324 -8.45 -11.15 6.17
N SER A 325 -7.50 -10.38 5.64
CA SER A 325 -7.13 -9.11 6.25
C SER A 325 -6.77 -8.03 5.23
N GLY A 326 -6.98 -6.77 5.65
CA GLY A 326 -6.64 -5.59 4.88
C GLY A 326 -7.85 -4.90 4.24
N ARG A 327 -7.73 -3.58 4.04
CA ARG A 327 -8.81 -2.80 3.40
C ARG A 327 -8.86 -2.99 1.90
N HIS A 328 -7.71 -3.32 1.30
CA HIS A 328 -7.62 -3.56 -0.14
C HIS A 328 -8.46 -4.77 -0.57
N ILE A 329 -8.63 -5.78 0.29
CA ILE A 329 -9.47 -6.95 -0.04
C ILE A 329 -10.97 -6.61 -0.02
N ILE A 330 -11.41 -5.66 0.82
CA ILE A 330 -12.78 -5.13 0.85
C ILE A 330 -13.03 -4.30 -0.41
N ARG A 331 -12.11 -3.39 -0.74
CA ARG A 331 -12.17 -2.60 -1.99
C ARG A 331 -12.25 -3.49 -3.24
N ARG A 332 -11.55 -4.62 -3.24
CA ARG A 332 -11.65 -5.63 -4.31
C ARG A 332 -13.04 -6.26 -4.35
N GLY A 333 -13.59 -6.60 -3.19
CA GLY A 333 -14.94 -7.12 -3.04
C GLY A 333 -15.98 -6.18 -3.64
N TYR A 334 -15.94 -4.89 -3.25
CA TYR A 334 -16.78 -3.85 -3.83
C TYR A 334 -16.66 -3.80 -5.38
N ALA A 335 -15.44 -3.69 -5.91
CA ALA A 335 -15.23 -3.62 -7.35
C ALA A 335 -15.77 -4.85 -8.09
N THR A 336 -15.62 -6.04 -7.48
CA THR A 336 -16.07 -7.30 -8.05
C THR A 336 -17.60 -7.39 -8.03
N LYS A 337 -18.24 -6.99 -6.93
CA LYS A 337 -19.69 -6.94 -6.79
C LYS A 337 -20.31 -6.00 -7.83
N GLU A 338 -19.85 -4.74 -7.88
CA GLU A 338 -20.41 -3.76 -8.83
C GLU A 338 -20.29 -4.22 -10.30
N LEU A 339 -19.17 -4.84 -10.67
CA LEU A 339 -19.01 -5.42 -12.01
C LEU A 339 -19.92 -6.64 -12.22
N GLY A 340 -20.14 -7.46 -11.18
CA GLY A 340 -21.06 -8.60 -11.21
C GLY A 340 -22.52 -8.18 -11.39
N ASP A 341 -22.90 -7.08 -10.74
CA ASP A 341 -24.19 -6.42 -10.87
C ASP A 341 -24.41 -5.87 -12.30
N GLY A 342 -23.34 -5.75 -13.08
CA GLY A 342 -23.37 -5.33 -14.49
C GLY A 342 -23.03 -3.87 -14.70
N LYS A 343 -22.46 -3.21 -13.69
CA LYS A 343 -21.97 -1.84 -13.83
C LYS A 343 -20.80 -1.79 -14.81
N ASP A 344 -20.77 -0.73 -15.62
CA ASP A 344 -19.71 -0.55 -16.60
C ASP A 344 -18.32 -0.39 -15.94
N LEU A 345 -17.31 -0.99 -16.57
CA LEU A 345 -15.93 -1.01 -16.06
C LEU A 345 -15.33 0.40 -15.94
N ALA A 346 -15.65 1.31 -16.86
CA ALA A 346 -15.18 2.69 -16.79
C ALA A 346 -15.83 3.40 -15.60
N ILE A 347 -17.12 3.19 -15.34
CA ILE A 347 -17.80 3.72 -14.16
C ILE A 347 -17.16 3.21 -12.87
N VAL A 348 -16.97 1.90 -12.73
CA VAL A 348 -16.28 1.32 -11.57
C VAL A 348 -14.84 1.85 -11.44
N ALA A 349 -14.12 2.05 -12.55
CA ALA A 349 -12.78 2.63 -12.52
C ALA A 349 -12.78 4.11 -12.05
N MET A 350 -13.75 4.90 -12.46
CA MET A 350 -13.96 6.29 -12.02
C MET A 350 -14.28 6.34 -10.52
N GLU A 351 -15.20 5.50 -10.05
CA GLU A 351 -15.50 5.37 -8.63
C GLU A 351 -14.28 4.90 -7.84
N LEU A 352 -13.42 4.06 -8.40
CA LEU A 352 -12.15 3.68 -7.77
C LEU A 352 -11.03 4.72 -7.99
N GLY A 353 -11.28 5.86 -8.64
CA GLY A 353 -10.26 6.88 -8.90
C GLY A 353 -9.01 6.32 -9.58
N HIS A 354 -9.17 5.37 -10.51
CA HIS A 354 -8.09 4.79 -11.29
C HIS A 354 -7.86 5.63 -12.54
N THR A 355 -6.62 6.11 -12.73
CA THR A 355 -6.22 6.86 -13.94
C THR A 355 -6.18 6.01 -15.20
N SER A 356 -6.24 4.68 -15.07
CA SER A 356 -6.31 3.77 -16.19
C SER A 356 -7.21 2.60 -15.84
N THR A 357 -8.14 2.29 -16.74
CA THR A 357 -9.03 1.13 -16.70
C THR A 357 -8.24 -0.19 -16.62
N ASN A 358 -7.01 -0.24 -17.15
CA ASN A 358 -6.12 -1.40 -17.03
C ASN A 358 -5.80 -1.77 -15.57
N THR A 359 -5.78 -0.78 -14.67
CA THR A 359 -5.58 -1.03 -13.23
C THR A 359 -6.78 -1.77 -12.65
N THR A 360 -8.00 -1.37 -13.02
CA THR A 360 -9.25 -2.02 -12.60
C THR A 360 -9.35 -3.43 -13.21
N PHE A 361 -9.12 -3.55 -14.52
CA PHE A 361 -9.16 -4.82 -15.23
C PHE A 361 -8.15 -5.84 -14.68
N SER A 362 -6.89 -5.41 -14.49
CA SER A 362 -5.82 -6.31 -14.00
C SER A 362 -5.98 -6.66 -12.52
N ALA A 363 -6.54 -5.77 -11.71
CA ALA A 363 -6.68 -5.98 -10.27
C ALA A 363 -7.93 -6.78 -9.88
N TYR A 364 -9.01 -6.70 -10.68
CA TYR A 364 -10.33 -7.21 -10.28
C TYR A 364 -10.99 -8.16 -11.27
N VAL A 365 -10.71 -8.05 -12.58
CA VAL A 365 -11.33 -8.91 -13.61
C VAL A 365 -10.43 -10.09 -13.96
N LYS A 366 -9.14 -9.83 -14.26
CA LYS A 366 -8.21 -10.85 -14.78
C LYS A 366 -8.02 -12.06 -13.86
N ASN A 367 -8.21 -11.89 -12.56
CA ASN A 367 -7.99 -12.95 -11.56
C ASN A 367 -9.31 -13.52 -10.99
N ASN A 368 -10.46 -13.21 -11.61
CA ASN A 368 -11.77 -13.72 -11.17
C ASN A 368 -12.50 -14.43 -12.33
N PRO A 369 -12.30 -15.76 -12.49
CA PRO A 369 -12.95 -16.55 -13.53
C PRO A 369 -14.49 -16.54 -13.45
N GLU A 370 -15.05 -16.46 -12.25
CA GLU A 370 -16.51 -16.44 -12.05
C GLU A 370 -17.13 -15.15 -12.60
N LEU A 371 -16.48 -14.00 -12.38
CA LEU A 371 -16.92 -12.73 -12.95
C LEU A 371 -16.90 -12.76 -14.49
N MET A 372 -15.84 -13.33 -15.07
CA MET A 372 -15.76 -13.52 -16.53
C MET A 372 -16.86 -14.45 -17.06
N MET A 373 -17.26 -15.46 -16.27
CA MET A 373 -18.31 -16.39 -16.65
C MET A 373 -19.71 -15.75 -16.55
N ARG A 374 -19.98 -15.00 -15.48
CA ARG A 374 -21.24 -14.23 -15.34
C ARG A 374 -21.44 -13.22 -16.46
N GLN A 375 -20.39 -12.51 -16.87
CA GLN A 375 -20.45 -11.57 -18.00
C GLN A 375 -20.71 -12.25 -19.36
N LYS A 376 -20.44 -13.55 -19.50
CA LYS A 376 -20.75 -14.32 -20.72
C LYS A 376 -22.18 -14.87 -20.75
N LEU A 377 -22.86 -14.89 -19.60
CA LEU A 377 -24.21 -15.46 -19.43
C LEU A 377 -25.31 -14.38 -19.42
N LYS A 378 -24.93 -13.10 -19.31
CA LYS A 378 -25.78 -11.94 -19.62
C LYS A 378 -25.62 -11.60 -21.10
#